data_AF-A0A7S1WD95-F1
#
_entry.id   AF-A0A7S1WD95-F1
#
_cell.length_a   1.000
_cell.length_b   1.000
_cell.length_c   1.000
_cell.angle_alpha   90.00
_cell.angle_beta   90.00
_cell.angle_gamma   90.00
#
_symmetry.space_group_name_H-M   'P 1'
#
loop_
_entity.id
_entity.type
_entity.pdbx_description
1 polymer ?
#
loop_
_entity_poly.entity_id
_entity_poly.type
_entity_poly.pdbx_seq_one_letter_code
_entity_poly.pdbx_strand_id
1 'polypeptide(L)'
;VQMPGSDAPLRVDDGRLVLGPWPRPKSRATFKSALVMGAHHTCTTALTRELEAQFLVKVENNYDTVLPDARPENHKHRVMHYPPSPQDALVICLVKDPCFWLQSLTRHAATYAIYALQRMPDGSYDDIQSRHVGAMDERPQEELLDAVLDTVEFFGDIYPNGGAVRVWEASVRSYFDEAVYPLRRTAVVRCEDFLFHFHEVMDELAKFGLEELAGVDRPEPLADRAKGHYECRTRDQALGFYASNANRTSDFSPEQLGAASRDLDRELLARL
;
A
#
# COMPACT_ATOMS: atom_id res chain seq x y z
N VAL A 1 -5.58 16.66 -15.37
CA VAL A 1 -5.78 15.46 -16.21
C VAL A 1 -6.22 14.36 -15.27
N GLN A 2 -7.45 13.87 -15.40
CA GLN A 2 -8.05 12.91 -14.46
C GLN A 2 -7.39 11.54 -14.59
N MET A 3 -7.13 10.90 -13.44
CA MET A 3 -6.93 9.45 -13.34
C MET A 3 -8.10 8.75 -14.07
N PRO A 4 -7.88 7.61 -14.75
CA PRO A 4 -8.97 6.84 -15.35
C PRO A 4 -10.05 6.61 -14.30
N GLY A 5 -11.30 6.93 -14.64
CA GLY A 5 -12.44 6.64 -13.78
C GLY A 5 -12.49 5.14 -13.48
N SER A 6 -13.00 4.80 -12.30
CA SER A 6 -13.22 3.43 -11.79
C SER A 6 -14.00 2.49 -12.72
N ASP A 7 -14.46 2.99 -13.87
CA ASP A 7 -15.31 2.27 -14.82
C ASP A 7 -14.54 1.76 -16.05
N ALA A 8 -13.22 1.97 -16.14
CA ALA A 8 -12.40 1.42 -17.21
C ALA A 8 -11.84 0.04 -16.81
N PRO A 9 -12.18 -1.06 -17.53
CA PRO A 9 -11.59 -2.37 -17.27
C PRO A 9 -10.10 -2.32 -17.59
N LEU A 10 -9.28 -2.55 -16.57
CA LEU A 10 -7.82 -2.60 -16.66
C LEU A 10 -7.37 -3.76 -17.54
N ARG A 11 -6.48 -3.45 -18.48
CA ARG A 11 -5.78 -4.42 -19.33
C ARG A 11 -4.37 -4.57 -18.79
N VAL A 12 -4.00 -5.78 -18.37
CA VAL A 12 -2.66 -6.09 -17.85
C VAL A 12 -2.11 -7.30 -18.60
N ASP A 13 -1.15 -7.03 -19.49
CA ASP A 13 -0.53 -7.97 -20.45
C ASP A 13 0.71 -8.72 -19.89
N ASP A 14 0.94 -8.79 -18.57
CA ASP A 14 2.15 -9.42 -18.00
C ASP A 14 1.93 -10.59 -17.04
N GLY A 15 0.70 -11.11 -16.93
CA GLY A 15 0.41 -12.34 -16.16
C GLY A 15 0.47 -12.17 -14.63
N ARG A 16 0.51 -10.93 -14.13
CA ARG A 16 0.30 -10.60 -12.72
C ARG A 16 -1.16 -10.28 -12.49
N LEU A 17 -1.74 -10.86 -11.44
CA LEU A 17 -3.12 -10.55 -11.06
C LEU A 17 -3.19 -9.12 -10.50
N VAL A 18 -3.51 -8.18 -11.38
CA VAL A 18 -4.40 -7.05 -11.11
C VAL A 18 -5.80 -7.58 -11.42
N LEU A 19 -6.77 -7.48 -10.51
CA LEU A 19 -8.03 -8.22 -10.58
C LEU A 19 -8.78 -7.98 -11.92
N GLY A 20 -8.65 -8.95 -12.83
CA GLY A 20 -9.21 -9.05 -14.17
C GLY A 20 -8.78 -10.38 -14.83
N PRO A 21 -9.60 -11.01 -15.70
CA PRO A 21 -9.62 -12.47 -15.87
C PRO A 21 -8.51 -13.01 -16.80
N TRP A 22 -7.66 -13.92 -16.31
CA TRP A 22 -6.72 -14.69 -17.13
C TRP A 22 -6.61 -16.18 -16.70
N PRO A 23 -6.25 -17.13 -17.60
CA PRO A 23 -6.26 -18.56 -17.30
C PRO A 23 -5.15 -18.96 -16.33
N ARG A 24 -5.55 -19.70 -15.30
CA ARG A 24 -4.68 -20.09 -14.18
C ARG A 24 -3.88 -21.36 -14.47
N PRO A 25 -2.71 -21.55 -13.82
CA PRO A 25 -1.99 -22.82 -13.84
C PRO A 25 -2.86 -23.99 -13.35
N LYS A 26 -2.80 -25.13 -14.03
CA LYS A 26 -3.69 -26.29 -13.84
C LYS A 26 -3.49 -27.06 -12.52
N SER A 27 -2.45 -26.77 -11.74
CA SER A 27 -2.22 -27.39 -10.42
C SER A 27 -1.96 -26.30 -9.38
N ARG A 28 -2.98 -25.95 -8.59
CA ARG A 28 -2.84 -24.97 -7.50
C ARG A 28 -2.04 -25.59 -6.37
N ALA A 29 -0.88 -25.01 -6.06
CA ALA A 29 -0.37 -25.10 -4.70
C ALA A 29 -1.41 -24.44 -3.78
N THR A 30 -1.86 -25.15 -2.75
CA THR A 30 -2.65 -24.55 -1.69
C THR A 30 -1.70 -23.84 -0.73
N PHE A 31 -1.90 -22.54 -0.56
CA PHE A 31 -1.10 -21.75 0.36
C PHE A 31 -1.66 -21.88 1.76
N LYS A 32 -0.82 -22.32 2.72
CA LYS A 32 -1.17 -22.39 4.14
C LYS A 32 -0.76 -21.13 4.91
N SER A 33 0.10 -20.32 4.32
CA SER A 33 0.56 -19.04 4.84
C SER A 33 0.43 -17.93 3.80
N ALA A 34 0.26 -16.69 4.28
CA ALA A 34 0.24 -15.50 3.44
C ALA A 34 1.06 -14.37 4.07
N LEU A 35 1.64 -13.53 3.22
CA LEU A 35 2.30 -12.27 3.56
C LEU A 35 1.47 -11.14 2.95
N VAL A 36 1.06 -10.16 3.74
CA VAL A 36 0.37 -8.96 3.28
C VAL A 36 1.35 -7.79 3.37
N MET A 37 1.90 -7.44 2.21
CA MET A 37 2.89 -6.38 2.02
C MET A 37 2.22 -5.12 1.50
N GLY A 38 2.81 -3.95 1.70
CA GLY A 38 2.26 -2.70 1.21
C GLY A 38 2.90 -1.51 1.90
N ALA A 39 3.03 -0.36 1.24
CA ALA A 39 3.46 0.86 1.92
C ALA A 39 2.55 1.19 3.13
N HIS A 40 2.99 2.00 4.09
CA HIS A 40 2.12 2.40 5.20
C HIS A 40 0.77 2.97 4.69
N HIS A 41 -0.31 2.78 5.45
CA HIS A 41 -1.68 3.22 5.09
C HIS A 41 -2.35 2.55 3.87
N THR A 42 -1.84 1.41 3.40
CA THR A 42 -2.39 0.61 2.28
C THR A 42 -3.33 -0.54 2.73
N CYS A 43 -4.14 -0.36 3.77
CA CYS A 43 -5.10 -1.39 4.23
C CYS A 43 -4.48 -2.73 4.71
N THR A 44 -3.16 -2.87 4.87
CA THR A 44 -2.53 -4.16 5.20
C THR A 44 -3.16 -4.85 6.40
N THR A 45 -3.47 -4.12 7.48
CA THR A 45 -4.11 -4.66 8.68
C THR A 45 -5.55 -5.08 8.45
N ALA A 46 -6.29 -4.33 7.62
CA ALA A 46 -7.67 -4.67 7.30
C ALA A 46 -7.72 -5.97 6.48
N LEU A 47 -6.89 -6.07 5.42
CA LEU A 47 -6.83 -7.29 4.62
C LEU A 47 -6.39 -8.49 5.48
N THR A 48 -5.38 -8.35 6.34
CA THR A 48 -4.96 -9.45 7.23
C THR A 48 -6.13 -10.05 8.02
N ARG A 49 -6.97 -9.20 8.63
CA ARG A 49 -8.14 -9.67 9.41
C ARG A 49 -9.18 -10.37 8.54
N GLU A 50 -9.42 -9.84 7.34
CA GLU A 50 -10.35 -10.44 6.40
C GLU A 50 -9.85 -11.81 5.93
N LEU A 51 -8.54 -11.95 5.68
CA LEU A 51 -7.96 -13.24 5.31
C LEU A 51 -8.15 -14.28 6.41
N GLU A 52 -7.87 -13.92 7.66
CA GLU A 52 -8.03 -14.79 8.83
C GLU A 52 -9.50 -15.15 9.12
N ALA A 53 -10.44 -14.27 8.74
CA ALA A 53 -11.86 -14.50 8.91
C ALA A 53 -12.47 -15.42 7.82
N GLN A 54 -11.81 -15.56 6.67
CA GLN A 54 -12.40 -16.20 5.49
C GLN A 54 -11.64 -17.43 5.01
N PHE A 55 -10.33 -17.50 5.23
CA PHE A 55 -9.48 -18.54 4.70
C PHE A 55 -8.79 -19.33 5.81
N LEU A 56 -8.53 -20.61 5.55
CA LEU A 56 -7.64 -21.46 6.34
C LEU A 56 -6.17 -21.09 6.05
N VAL A 57 -5.77 -19.89 6.46
CA VAL A 57 -4.46 -19.31 6.20
C VAL A 57 -3.87 -18.67 7.45
N LYS A 58 -2.56 -18.81 7.64
CA LYS A 58 -1.80 -18.06 8.64
C LYS A 58 -1.15 -16.84 8.00
N VAL A 59 -1.48 -15.63 8.47
CA VAL A 59 -0.81 -14.42 7.97
C VAL A 59 0.49 -14.19 8.73
N GLU A 60 1.63 -14.26 8.04
CA GLU A 60 2.99 -14.19 8.62
C GLU A 60 3.61 -12.80 8.48
N ASN A 61 2.83 -11.75 8.73
CA ASN A 61 3.28 -10.36 8.70
C ASN A 61 4.16 -9.95 9.89
N ASN A 62 4.39 -10.87 10.83
CA ASN A 62 5.29 -10.71 11.97
C ASN A 62 6.50 -11.60 11.72
N TYR A 63 7.34 -11.26 10.75
CA TYR A 63 8.64 -11.87 10.67
C TYR A 63 9.54 -11.34 11.78
N ASP A 64 9.75 -12.18 12.81
CA ASP A 64 10.88 -12.12 13.74
C ASP A 64 12.22 -12.44 13.02
N THR A 65 12.38 -12.08 11.74
CA THR A 65 13.72 -11.98 11.15
C THR A 65 14.35 -10.70 11.67
N VAL A 66 14.97 -10.87 12.82
CA VAL A 66 16.13 -10.13 13.32
C VAL A 66 17.14 -9.96 12.18
N LEU A 67 16.95 -8.93 11.34
CA LEU A 67 18.12 -8.20 10.88
C LEU A 67 18.61 -7.47 12.13
N PRO A 68 19.88 -7.62 12.53
CA PRO A 68 20.41 -7.06 13.78
C PRO A 68 20.09 -5.57 14.00
N ASP A 69 19.83 -4.84 12.90
CA ASP A 69 19.60 -3.40 12.89
C ASP A 69 18.21 -2.96 12.39
N ALA A 70 17.32 -3.89 12.00
CA ALA A 70 15.97 -3.52 11.55
C ALA A 70 15.01 -3.52 12.73
N ARG A 71 14.28 -2.41 12.93
CA ARG A 71 13.15 -2.39 13.85
C ARG A 71 12.17 -3.51 13.43
N PRO A 72 11.86 -4.47 14.32
CA PRO A 72 11.13 -5.70 13.96
C PRO A 72 9.72 -5.46 13.38
N GLU A 73 9.18 -4.26 13.61
CA GLU A 73 7.76 -3.93 13.44
C GLU A 73 7.36 -3.54 11.99
N ASN A 74 8.33 -3.38 11.08
CA ASN A 74 8.12 -2.57 9.88
C ASN A 74 8.51 -3.21 8.53
N HIS A 75 8.93 -4.48 8.51
CA HIS A 75 9.44 -5.13 7.28
C HIS A 75 8.42 -5.19 6.14
N LYS A 76 7.12 -5.36 6.44
CA LYS A 76 6.05 -5.43 5.41
C LYS A 76 5.84 -4.13 4.63
N HIS A 77 6.39 -3.02 5.13
CA HIS A 77 6.28 -1.69 4.54
C HIS A 77 7.51 -1.29 3.74
N ARG A 78 8.60 -2.06 3.76
CA ARG A 78 9.85 -1.70 3.07
C ARG A 78 9.74 -1.91 1.56
N VAL A 79 10.54 -1.18 0.81
CA VAL A 79 10.88 -1.55 -0.56
C VAL A 79 11.76 -2.79 -0.49
N MET A 80 11.29 -3.90 -1.07
CA MET A 80 12.02 -5.16 -1.02
C MET A 80 12.92 -5.30 -2.25
N HIS A 81 14.15 -5.79 -2.02
CA HIS A 81 15.13 -6.09 -3.08
C HIS A 81 15.49 -7.57 -3.15
N TYR A 82 14.80 -8.40 -2.37
CA TYR A 82 14.98 -9.84 -2.30
C TYR A 82 13.65 -10.51 -1.95
N PRO A 83 13.44 -11.79 -2.31
CA PRO A 83 12.20 -12.48 -2.04
C PRO A 83 11.80 -12.50 -0.56
N PRO A 84 10.55 -12.11 -0.22
CA PRO A 84 10.11 -12.13 1.17
C PRO A 84 9.98 -13.57 1.66
N SER A 85 10.30 -13.81 2.93
CA SER A 85 10.14 -15.12 3.57
C SER A 85 8.76 -15.25 4.23
N PRO A 86 8.18 -16.47 4.32
CA PRO A 86 8.76 -17.71 3.82
C PRO A 86 8.51 -17.83 2.31
N GLN A 87 9.25 -18.69 1.61
CA GLN A 87 9.17 -18.80 0.15
C GLN A 87 7.96 -19.60 -0.36
N ASP A 88 7.24 -20.27 0.54
CA ASP A 88 6.04 -21.06 0.28
C ASP A 88 4.73 -20.32 0.64
N ALA A 89 4.81 -19.08 1.12
CA ALA A 89 3.64 -18.24 1.35
C ALA A 89 3.11 -17.58 0.06
N LEU A 90 1.80 -17.31 0.04
CA LEU A 90 1.20 -16.34 -0.89
C LEU A 90 1.59 -14.93 -0.46
N VAL A 91 2.08 -14.11 -1.36
CA VAL A 91 2.41 -12.70 -1.11
C VAL A 91 1.33 -11.82 -1.73
N ILE A 92 0.67 -11.00 -0.93
CA ILE A 92 -0.35 -10.06 -1.38
C ILE A 92 0.20 -8.66 -1.17
N CYS A 93 0.57 -8.00 -2.27
CA CYS A 93 1.10 -6.65 -2.28
C CYS A 93 -0.04 -5.65 -2.45
N LEU A 94 -0.29 -4.85 -1.43
CA LEU A 94 -1.30 -3.80 -1.44
C LEU A 94 -0.72 -2.50 -1.96
N VAL A 95 -1.41 -1.94 -2.95
CA VAL A 95 -1.15 -0.59 -3.46
C VAL A 95 -2.36 0.28 -3.17
N LYS A 96 -2.14 1.57 -2.98
CA LYS A 96 -3.20 2.56 -2.82
C LYS A 96 -2.99 3.64 -3.86
N ASP A 97 -4.08 4.27 -4.30
CA ASP A 97 -3.99 5.50 -5.08
C ASP A 97 -2.99 6.47 -4.44
N PRO A 98 -2.02 7.02 -5.21
CA PRO A 98 -0.92 7.79 -4.66
C PRO A 98 -1.38 9.05 -3.95
N CYS A 99 -2.45 9.72 -4.42
CA CYS A 99 -2.97 10.91 -3.76
C CYS A 99 -3.64 10.54 -2.43
N PHE A 100 -4.47 9.50 -2.41
CA PHE A 100 -5.06 9.01 -1.16
C PHE A 100 -4.01 8.43 -0.20
N TRP A 101 -2.90 7.91 -0.70
CA TRP A 101 -1.78 7.44 0.09
C TRP A 101 -1.03 8.60 0.75
N LEU A 102 -0.65 9.63 -0.02
CA LEU A 102 -0.01 10.85 0.47
C LEU A 102 -0.85 11.56 1.54
N GLN A 103 -2.16 11.73 1.32
CA GLN A 103 -3.06 12.29 2.34
C GLN A 103 -3.04 11.46 3.63
N SER A 104 -3.04 10.13 3.51
CA SER A 104 -3.03 9.26 4.69
C SER A 104 -1.70 9.29 5.43
N LEU A 105 -0.60 9.44 4.69
CA LEU A 105 0.74 9.60 5.23
C LEU A 105 0.85 10.88 6.06
N THR A 106 0.32 12.00 5.58
CA THR A 106 0.43 13.30 6.27
C THR A 106 -0.60 13.52 7.38
N ARG A 107 -1.67 12.72 7.45
CA ARG A 107 -2.73 12.85 8.48
C ARG A 107 -2.41 12.13 9.79
N HIS A 108 -1.35 11.33 9.85
CA HIS A 108 -0.87 10.73 11.09
C HIS A 108 0.50 11.31 11.41
N ALA A 109 0.63 12.04 12.53
CA ALA A 109 1.90 12.64 12.95
C ALA A 109 3.04 11.64 13.12
N ALA A 110 2.70 10.37 13.35
CA ALA A 110 3.62 9.27 13.14
C ALA A 110 3.62 8.91 11.65
N THR A 111 4.42 9.62 10.84
CA THR A 111 4.85 9.12 9.53
C THR A 111 5.76 7.94 9.79
N TYR A 112 5.17 6.76 10.03
CA TYR A 112 5.92 5.55 10.30
C TYR A 112 6.92 5.33 9.16
N ALA A 113 8.20 5.54 9.47
CA ALA A 113 9.36 5.35 8.61
C ALA A 113 9.59 6.30 7.41
N ILE A 114 8.73 7.29 7.10
CA ILE A 114 9.02 8.34 6.11
C ILE A 114 9.39 9.63 6.84
N TYR A 115 10.65 10.05 6.74
CA TYR A 115 11.18 11.22 7.41
C TYR A 115 11.46 12.33 6.40
N ALA A 116 10.76 13.45 6.49
CA ALA A 116 11.05 14.61 5.64
C ALA A 116 12.40 15.22 6.02
N LEU A 117 13.27 15.42 5.04
CA LEU A 117 14.64 15.91 5.24
C LEU A 117 14.81 17.31 4.64
N GLN A 118 15.54 18.16 5.36
CA GLN A 118 16.04 19.41 4.83
C GLN A 118 17.51 19.25 4.44
N ARG A 119 17.86 19.65 3.21
CA ARG A 119 19.26 19.69 2.79
C ARG A 119 19.97 20.91 3.40
N MET A 120 21.06 20.65 4.10
CA MET A 120 21.88 21.67 4.76
C MET A 120 22.94 22.26 3.80
N PRO A 121 23.48 23.46 4.09
CA PRO A 121 24.49 24.10 3.22
C PRO A 121 25.77 23.30 3.02
N ASP A 122 26.13 22.44 3.98
CA ASP A 122 27.28 21.53 3.91
C ASP A 122 26.99 20.25 3.10
N GLY A 123 25.78 20.12 2.56
CA GLY A 123 25.33 18.97 1.78
C GLY A 123 24.78 17.81 2.61
N SER A 124 24.81 17.90 3.94
CA SER A 124 24.16 16.93 4.83
C SER A 124 22.63 17.07 4.80
N TYR A 125 21.94 16.07 5.36
CA TYR A 125 20.50 16.11 5.54
C TYR A 125 20.19 16.19 7.03
N ASP A 126 19.17 16.99 7.36
CA ASP A 126 18.63 17.08 8.70
C ASP A 126 17.15 16.70 8.71
N ASP A 127 16.74 15.91 9.71
CA ASP A 127 15.37 15.43 9.82
C ASP A 127 14.47 16.52 10.40
N ILE A 128 13.53 16.99 9.59
CA ILE A 128 12.57 18.05 9.93
C ILE A 128 11.65 17.58 11.07
N GLN A 129 11.37 16.27 11.14
CA GLN A 129 10.44 15.63 12.08
C GLN A 129 11.07 15.42 13.46
N SER A 130 12.32 14.95 13.54
CA SER A 130 13.02 14.71 14.82
C SER A 130 13.17 15.98 15.68
N ARG A 131 13.22 17.17 15.07
CA ARG A 131 13.24 18.46 15.78
C ARG A 131 11.93 18.80 16.48
N HIS A 132 10.82 18.14 16.13
CA HIS A 132 9.46 18.56 16.49
C HIS A 132 8.52 17.40 16.87
N VAL A 133 9.04 16.33 17.50
CA VAL A 133 8.28 15.11 17.85
C VAL A 133 7.00 15.39 18.69
N GLY A 134 6.83 16.60 19.25
CA GLY A 134 5.59 17.05 19.91
C GLY A 134 4.67 18.00 19.10
N ALA A 135 5.05 18.46 17.90
CA ALA A 135 4.34 19.49 17.14
C ALA A 135 3.84 19.04 15.75
N MET A 136 4.05 17.78 15.35
CA MET A 136 3.57 17.29 14.05
C MET A 136 2.04 17.15 13.97
N ASP A 137 1.35 16.86 15.08
CA ASP A 137 -0.12 16.86 15.13
C ASP A 137 -0.72 18.28 14.98
N GLU A 138 0.10 19.34 15.12
CA GLU A 138 -0.33 20.73 15.05
C GLU A 138 0.04 21.42 13.73
N ARG A 139 0.86 20.78 12.88
CA ARG A 139 1.25 21.38 11.60
C ARG A 139 0.09 21.34 10.61
N PRO A 140 -0.15 22.41 9.84
CA PRO A 140 -1.09 22.38 8.75
C PRO A 140 -0.75 21.25 7.77
N GLN A 141 -1.77 20.54 7.30
CA GLN A 141 -1.60 19.43 6.35
C GLN A 141 -0.84 19.86 5.09
N GLU A 142 -1.03 21.09 4.65
CA GLU A 142 -0.33 21.68 3.51
C GLU A 142 1.20 21.69 3.70
N GLU A 143 1.69 22.10 4.89
CA GLU A 143 3.13 22.11 5.20
C GLU A 143 3.70 20.67 5.23
N LEU A 144 2.92 19.73 5.76
CA LEU A 144 3.31 18.32 5.79
C LEU A 144 3.39 17.73 4.39
N LEU A 145 2.46 18.07 3.50
CA LEU A 145 2.46 17.65 2.11
C LEU A 145 3.67 18.20 1.36
N ASP A 146 4.00 19.49 1.51
CA ASP A 146 5.21 20.08 0.91
C ASP A 146 6.47 19.35 1.38
N ALA A 147 6.57 19.07 2.69
CA ALA A 147 7.73 18.41 3.27
C ALA A 147 7.92 16.98 2.73
N VAL A 148 6.85 16.19 2.62
CA VAL A 148 6.96 14.81 2.11
C VAL A 148 7.10 14.73 0.59
N LEU A 149 6.76 15.78 -0.15
CA LEU A 149 6.95 15.85 -1.61
C LEU A 149 8.37 16.26 -2.02
N ASP A 150 9.15 16.85 -1.11
CA ASP A 150 10.54 17.24 -1.39
C ASP A 150 11.51 16.04 -1.25
N THR A 151 12.29 15.99 -0.17
CA THR A 151 13.26 14.94 0.09
C THR A 151 12.86 14.18 1.33
N VAL A 152 12.83 12.85 1.25
CA VAL A 152 12.52 12.00 2.41
C VAL A 152 13.56 10.90 2.61
N GLU A 153 13.77 10.49 3.84
CA GLU A 153 14.39 9.21 4.18
C GLU A 153 13.29 8.15 4.34
N PHE A 154 13.52 6.96 3.81
CA PHE A 154 12.68 5.79 4.03
C PHE A 154 13.55 4.56 4.29
N PHE A 155 13.54 4.06 5.53
CA PHE A 155 14.35 2.90 5.97
C PHE A 155 15.86 3.01 5.65
N GLY A 156 16.43 4.21 5.76
CA GLY A 156 17.84 4.50 5.51
C GLY A 156 18.18 4.91 4.07
N ASP A 157 17.23 4.77 3.14
CA ASP A 157 17.40 5.24 1.76
C ASP A 157 16.85 6.67 1.61
N ILE A 158 17.56 7.51 0.88
CA ILE A 158 17.18 8.91 0.64
C ILE A 158 16.54 9.03 -0.75
N TYR A 159 15.34 9.62 -0.78
CA TYR A 159 14.54 9.85 -1.98
C TYR A 159 14.45 11.36 -2.23
N PRO A 160 15.39 11.95 -3.00
CA PRO A 160 15.39 13.39 -3.27
C PRO A 160 14.43 13.76 -4.40
N ASN A 161 13.90 14.98 -4.38
CA ASN A 161 13.09 15.60 -5.44
C ASN A 161 11.92 14.71 -5.89
N GLY A 162 10.84 14.70 -5.11
CA GLY A 162 9.66 13.85 -5.32
C GLY A 162 9.39 12.93 -4.12
N GLY A 163 10.31 12.89 -3.15
CA GLY A 163 10.11 12.37 -1.80
C GLY A 163 9.29 11.10 -1.71
N ALA A 164 8.17 11.20 -1.01
CA ALA A 164 7.24 10.10 -0.76
C ALA A 164 6.66 9.51 -2.06
N VAL A 165 6.47 10.29 -3.12
CA VAL A 165 6.01 9.74 -4.42
C VAL A 165 7.01 8.72 -4.94
N ARG A 166 8.32 9.01 -4.87
CA ARG A 166 9.35 8.06 -5.27
C ARG A 166 9.39 6.81 -4.39
N VAL A 167 9.07 6.95 -3.10
CA VAL A 167 8.93 5.79 -2.19
C VAL A 167 7.76 4.91 -2.62
N TRP A 168 6.60 5.51 -2.95
CA TRP A 168 5.45 4.80 -3.49
C TRP A 168 5.82 4.07 -4.79
N GLU A 169 6.47 4.77 -5.73
CA GLU A 169 6.90 4.18 -6.99
C GLU A 169 7.87 3.03 -6.82
N ALA A 170 8.89 3.19 -5.97
CA ALA A 170 9.89 2.16 -5.71
C ALA A 170 9.22 0.92 -5.10
N SER A 171 8.28 1.13 -4.18
CA SER A 171 7.48 0.06 -3.57
C SER A 171 6.67 -0.69 -4.64
N VAL A 172 5.88 0.03 -5.43
CA VAL A 172 5.01 -0.58 -6.45
C VAL A 172 5.84 -1.25 -7.54
N ARG A 173 6.91 -0.61 -8.03
CA ARG A 173 7.82 -1.19 -9.04
C ARG A 173 8.43 -2.50 -8.53
N SER A 174 8.78 -2.58 -7.25
CA SER A 174 9.30 -3.82 -6.67
C SER A 174 8.30 -4.96 -6.77
N TYR A 175 6.99 -4.71 -6.63
CA TYR A 175 5.94 -5.75 -6.76
C TYR A 175 5.91 -6.39 -8.15
N PHE A 176 6.47 -5.70 -9.15
CA PHE A 176 6.61 -6.15 -10.53
C PHE A 176 8.03 -6.65 -10.86
N ASP A 177 8.89 -6.86 -9.88
CA ASP A 177 10.19 -7.52 -10.06
C ASP A 177 10.07 -9.02 -9.77
N GLU A 178 10.24 -9.87 -10.78
CA GLU A 178 10.10 -11.33 -10.64
C GLU A 178 11.19 -11.95 -9.75
N ALA A 179 12.34 -11.28 -9.62
CA ALA A 179 13.41 -11.72 -8.73
C ALA A 179 13.08 -11.44 -7.26
N VAL A 180 12.12 -10.56 -6.98
CA VAL A 180 11.66 -10.21 -5.62
C VAL A 180 10.30 -10.82 -5.33
N TYR A 181 9.34 -10.67 -6.22
CA TYR A 181 7.96 -11.14 -6.07
C TYR A 181 7.56 -12.06 -7.24
N PRO A 182 7.84 -13.38 -7.14
CA PRO A 182 7.57 -14.30 -8.23
C PRO A 182 6.07 -14.46 -8.55
N LEU A 183 5.71 -14.41 -9.83
CA LEU A 183 4.33 -14.50 -10.34
C LEU A 183 3.50 -15.60 -9.68
N ARG A 184 4.11 -16.78 -9.52
CA ARG A 184 3.43 -17.99 -9.04
C ARG A 184 2.88 -17.87 -7.62
N ARG A 185 3.31 -16.87 -6.85
CA ARG A 185 2.95 -16.69 -5.45
C ARG A 185 2.70 -15.23 -5.08
N THR A 186 2.52 -14.33 -6.05
CA THR A 186 2.28 -12.91 -5.77
C THR A 186 0.98 -12.44 -6.42
N ALA A 187 0.15 -11.76 -5.62
CA ALA A 187 -1.01 -11.01 -6.06
C ALA A 187 -0.79 -9.51 -5.75
N VAL A 188 -1.16 -8.62 -6.67
CA VAL A 188 -1.13 -7.17 -6.44
C VAL A 188 -2.57 -6.69 -6.34
N VAL A 189 -2.93 -6.08 -5.22
CA VAL A 189 -4.31 -5.71 -4.92
C VAL A 189 -4.37 -4.21 -4.64
N ARG A 190 -5.26 -3.49 -5.31
CA ARG A 190 -5.52 -2.09 -4.95
C ARG A 190 -6.39 -2.04 -3.71
N CYS A 191 -6.06 -1.11 -2.81
CA CYS A 191 -6.83 -0.84 -1.61
C CYS A 191 -8.28 -0.51 -1.95
N GLU A 192 -8.48 0.20 -3.05
CA GLU A 192 -9.77 0.59 -3.58
C GLU A 192 -10.56 -0.64 -4.05
N ASP A 193 -9.93 -1.59 -4.76
CA ASP A 193 -10.62 -2.83 -5.17
C ASP A 193 -11.00 -3.68 -3.96
N PHE A 194 -10.09 -3.79 -2.97
CA PHE A 194 -10.41 -4.44 -1.70
C PHE A 194 -11.61 -3.78 -0.98
N LEU A 195 -11.76 -2.46 -1.10
CA LEU A 195 -12.89 -1.73 -0.52
C LEU A 195 -14.17 -1.91 -1.36
N PHE A 196 -14.15 -1.61 -2.66
CA PHE A 196 -15.35 -1.55 -3.50
C PHE A 196 -15.76 -2.89 -4.14
N HIS A 197 -14.79 -3.78 -4.38
CA HIS A 197 -14.95 -5.07 -5.06
C HIS A 197 -14.55 -6.24 -4.14
N PHE A 198 -14.86 -6.11 -2.85
CA PHE A 198 -14.41 -7.01 -1.80
C PHE A 198 -14.58 -8.50 -2.14
N HIS A 199 -15.79 -8.92 -2.50
CA HIS A 199 -16.03 -10.34 -2.78
C HIS A 199 -15.29 -10.82 -4.02
N GLU A 200 -15.14 -9.98 -5.05
CA GLU A 200 -14.36 -10.33 -6.24
C GLU A 200 -12.89 -10.54 -5.88
N VAL A 201 -12.34 -9.67 -5.01
CA VAL A 201 -10.97 -9.81 -4.47
C VAL A 201 -10.82 -11.15 -3.73
N MET A 202 -11.74 -11.47 -2.83
CA MET A 202 -11.68 -12.71 -2.05
C MET A 202 -11.84 -13.95 -2.93
N ASP A 203 -12.79 -13.94 -3.86
CA ASP A 203 -13.01 -15.02 -4.82
C ASP A 203 -11.74 -15.25 -5.66
N GLU A 204 -11.04 -14.19 -6.07
CA GLU A 204 -9.81 -14.30 -6.83
C GLU A 204 -8.61 -14.78 -5.99
N LEU A 205 -8.53 -14.41 -4.71
CA LEU A 205 -7.52 -14.93 -3.78
C LEU A 205 -7.75 -16.41 -3.44
N ALA A 206 -8.99 -16.84 -3.22
CA ALA A 206 -9.38 -18.24 -3.12
C ALA A 206 -8.93 -19.00 -4.37
N LYS A 207 -9.19 -18.38 -5.51
CA LYS A 207 -8.76 -18.89 -6.80
C LYS A 207 -7.24 -18.75 -7.06
N PHE A 208 -6.48 -18.04 -6.24
CA PHE A 208 -5.04 -18.00 -6.36
C PHE A 208 -4.40 -19.19 -5.62
N GLY A 209 -5.07 -19.70 -4.60
CA GLY A 209 -4.65 -20.88 -3.84
C GLY A 209 -4.96 -20.82 -2.36
N LEU A 210 -5.72 -19.82 -1.88
CA LEU A 210 -6.24 -19.81 -0.52
C LEU A 210 -7.43 -20.77 -0.40
N GLU A 211 -7.47 -21.51 0.70
CA GLU A 211 -8.55 -22.43 1.02
C GLU A 211 -9.58 -21.73 1.91
N GLU A 212 -10.84 -21.71 1.50
CA GLU A 212 -11.93 -21.10 2.27
C GLU A 212 -12.22 -21.89 3.56
N LEU A 213 -12.63 -21.20 4.62
CA LEU A 213 -13.07 -21.84 5.85
C LEU A 213 -14.40 -22.57 5.62
N ALA A 214 -14.42 -23.87 5.97
CA ALA A 214 -15.60 -24.70 5.80
C ALA A 214 -16.79 -24.17 6.61
N GLY A 215 -17.97 -24.12 5.98
CA GLY A 215 -19.23 -23.73 6.65
C GLY A 215 -19.42 -22.23 6.83
N VAL A 216 -18.55 -21.40 6.23
CA VAL A 216 -18.75 -19.95 6.17
C VAL A 216 -19.38 -19.60 4.82
N ASP A 217 -20.69 -19.32 4.81
CA ASP A 217 -21.36 -18.80 3.62
C ASP A 217 -20.84 -17.38 3.35
N ARG A 218 -20.26 -17.18 2.16
CA ARG A 218 -19.69 -15.94 1.59
C ARG A 218 -19.76 -14.72 2.54
N PRO A 219 -18.79 -14.58 3.45
CA PRO A 219 -18.89 -13.62 4.53
C PRO A 219 -18.84 -12.18 4.00
N GLU A 220 -19.68 -11.33 4.59
CA GLU A 220 -19.60 -9.89 4.38
C GLU A 220 -18.30 -9.34 4.98
N PRO A 221 -17.72 -8.28 4.39
CA PRO A 221 -16.57 -7.59 4.96
C PRO A 221 -16.86 -7.12 6.38
N LEU A 222 -15.85 -7.19 7.25
CA LEU A 222 -15.95 -6.76 8.64
C LEU A 222 -16.40 -5.28 8.70
N ALA A 223 -17.54 -5.06 9.36
CA ALA A 223 -18.16 -3.74 9.45
C ALA A 223 -17.30 -2.73 10.22
N ASP A 224 -16.60 -3.20 11.26
CA ASP A 224 -15.82 -2.38 12.17
C ASP A 224 -14.31 -2.41 11.84
N ARG A 225 -13.72 -1.21 11.79
CA ARG A 225 -12.27 -0.94 11.65
C ARG A 225 -11.67 -1.21 10.27
N ALA A 226 -12.36 -0.80 9.21
CA ALA A 226 -11.78 -0.74 7.87
C ALA A 226 -10.49 0.11 7.82
N LYS A 227 -10.41 1.24 8.56
CA LYS A 227 -9.18 1.99 8.84
C LYS A 227 -9.30 2.77 10.16
N GLY A 228 -8.19 2.91 10.90
CA GLY A 228 -8.13 3.74 12.11
C GLY A 228 -7.97 5.24 11.85
N HIS A 229 -8.56 5.78 10.77
CA HIS A 229 -8.56 7.23 10.54
C HIS A 229 -9.74 7.88 11.27
N TYR A 230 -9.56 9.10 11.78
CA TYR A 230 -10.60 9.84 12.51
C TYR A 230 -11.91 9.97 11.69
N GLU A 231 -11.81 10.13 10.37
CA GLU A 231 -12.92 10.40 9.45
C GLU A 231 -13.57 9.14 8.84
N CYS A 232 -12.95 7.97 8.94
CA CYS A 232 -13.41 6.73 8.31
C CYS A 232 -13.34 5.55 9.29
N ARG A 233 -14.16 5.60 10.34
CA ARG A 233 -14.18 4.61 11.42
C ARG A 233 -14.94 3.33 11.03
N THR A 234 -15.91 3.47 10.13
CA THR A 234 -16.70 2.35 9.58
C THR A 234 -16.40 2.13 8.10
N ARG A 235 -16.75 0.94 7.61
CA ARG A 235 -16.67 0.62 6.18
C ARG A 235 -17.48 1.58 5.31
N ASP A 236 -18.71 1.90 5.68
CA ASP A 236 -19.56 2.81 4.91
C ASP A 236 -18.97 4.21 4.79
N GLN A 237 -18.33 4.71 5.87
CA GLN A 237 -17.62 5.98 5.83
C GLN A 237 -16.42 5.93 4.90
N ALA A 238 -15.66 4.82 4.94
CA ALA A 238 -14.56 4.62 4.00
C ALA A 238 -15.06 4.59 2.56
N LEU A 239 -16.09 3.80 2.25
CA LEU A 239 -16.68 3.73 0.91
C LEU A 239 -17.16 5.10 0.42
N GLY A 240 -17.88 5.85 1.25
CA GLY A 240 -18.33 7.20 0.93
C GLY A 240 -17.17 8.17 0.66
N PHE A 241 -16.11 8.10 1.48
CA PHE A 241 -14.94 8.95 1.32
C PHE A 241 -14.17 8.62 0.03
N TYR A 242 -13.85 7.34 -0.21
CA TYR A 242 -13.05 6.91 -1.35
C TYR A 242 -13.82 6.95 -2.68
N ALA A 243 -15.15 6.95 -2.65
CA ALA A 243 -15.98 7.04 -3.86
C ALA A 243 -15.97 8.46 -4.48
N SER A 244 -15.69 9.50 -3.69
CA SER A 244 -15.68 10.87 -4.16
C SER A 244 -14.34 11.22 -4.80
N ASN A 245 -14.34 11.52 -6.10
CA ASN A 245 -13.16 12.02 -6.80
C ASN A 245 -12.66 13.35 -6.24
N ALA A 246 -13.53 14.17 -5.64
CA ALA A 246 -13.11 15.43 -5.01
C ALA A 246 -12.19 15.16 -3.80
N ASN A 247 -12.42 14.06 -3.07
CA ASN A 247 -11.61 13.71 -1.90
C ASN A 247 -10.20 13.25 -2.28
N ARG A 248 -9.95 12.85 -3.53
CA ARG A 248 -8.59 12.51 -3.99
C ARG A 248 -7.65 13.70 -3.95
N THR A 249 -8.18 14.90 -4.19
CA THR A 249 -7.38 16.12 -4.37
C THR A 249 -7.69 17.21 -3.35
N SER A 250 -8.62 16.98 -2.42
CA SER A 250 -9.18 18.02 -1.53
C SER A 250 -8.15 18.72 -0.66
N ASP A 251 -7.07 18.02 -0.29
CA ASP A 251 -6.07 18.51 0.66
C ASP A 251 -4.84 19.10 -0.02
N PHE A 252 -4.79 19.06 -1.36
CA PHE A 252 -3.62 19.49 -2.10
C PHE A 252 -3.82 20.88 -2.70
N SER A 253 -2.78 21.70 -2.65
CA SER A 253 -2.68 22.87 -3.51
C SER A 253 -2.46 22.46 -4.98
N PRO A 254 -2.77 23.34 -5.96
CA PRO A 254 -2.45 23.09 -7.36
C PRO A 254 -0.96 22.78 -7.61
N GLU A 255 -0.06 23.44 -6.88
CA GLU A 255 1.38 23.26 -6.95
C GLU A 255 1.78 21.84 -6.48
N GLN A 256 1.21 21.38 -5.37
CA GLN A 256 1.45 20.05 -4.82
C GLN A 256 0.94 18.94 -5.76
N LEU A 257 -0.25 19.11 -6.34
CA LEU A 257 -0.75 18.20 -7.39
C LEU A 257 0.17 18.20 -8.60
N GLY A 258 0.68 19.37 -8.99
CA GLY A 258 1.67 19.51 -10.05
C GLY A 258 2.97 18.78 -9.73
N ALA A 259 3.46 18.86 -8.50
CA ALA A 259 4.65 18.15 -8.05
C ALA A 259 4.44 16.63 -8.05
N ALA A 260 3.39 16.17 -7.37
CA ALA A 260 3.06 14.76 -7.31
C ALA A 260 2.87 14.14 -8.71
N SER A 261 2.21 14.84 -9.62
CA SER A 261 1.99 14.35 -10.99
C SER A 261 3.26 14.35 -11.86
N ARG A 262 4.27 15.16 -11.57
CA ARG A 262 5.53 15.18 -12.34
C ARG A 262 6.38 13.96 -12.03
N ASP A 263 6.42 13.58 -10.77
CA ASP A 263 7.27 12.51 -10.27
C ASP A 263 6.58 11.14 -10.27
N LEU A 264 5.35 11.04 -10.78
CA LEU A 264 4.58 9.79 -10.83
C LEU A 264 4.66 9.11 -12.20
N ASP A 265 5.08 7.85 -12.20
CA ASP A 265 5.26 7.00 -13.37
C ASP A 265 3.89 6.57 -13.90
N ARG A 266 3.54 7.15 -15.05
CA ARG A 266 2.28 6.91 -15.73
C ARG A 266 2.17 5.49 -16.28
N GLU A 267 3.28 4.88 -16.65
CA GLU A 267 3.29 3.49 -17.12
C GLU A 267 3.00 2.55 -15.96
N LEU A 268 3.60 2.82 -14.79
CA LEU A 268 3.33 2.05 -13.59
C LEU A 268 1.86 2.17 -13.15
N LEU A 269 1.29 3.37 -13.19
CA LEU A 269 -0.15 3.57 -12.95
C LEU A 269 -1.03 2.83 -13.95
N ALA A 270 -0.67 2.82 -15.24
CA ALA A 270 -1.45 2.13 -16.26
C ALA A 270 -1.45 0.60 -16.08
N ARG A 271 -0.44 0.06 -15.38
CA ARG A 271 -0.36 -1.35 -15.00
C ARG A 271 -1.22 -1.71 -13.79
N LEU A 272 -1.76 -0.74 -13.04
CA LEU A 272 -2.52 -0.93 -11.79
C LEU A 272 -4.03 -0.73 -11.96
#